data_AF-A0A4Q6B2W8-F1
#
_entry.id   AF-A0A4Q6B2W8-F1
#
_cell.length_a   1.000
_cell.length_b   1.000
_cell.length_c   1.000
_cell.angle_alpha   90.00
_cell.angle_beta   90.00
_cell.angle_gamma   90.00
#
_symmetry.space_group_name_H-M   'P 1'
#
loop_
_entity.id
_entity.type
_entity.pdbx_description
1 polymer ?
#
loop_
_entity_poly.entity_id
_entity_poly.type
_entity_poly.pdbx_seq_one_letter_code
_entity_poly.pdbx_strand_id
1 'polypeptide(L)'
;MVMDLSFANARLEKAYFFKVDQELIKALHEQEEHRLENQNQELHFMKCPKCGHDLKHTKVASMIVDRCTSCEGVFFDKDEWNALFGPPEEESHNFVDTLHTLLVGERKAT
;
A
#
# COMPACT_ATOMS: atom_id res chain seq x y z
N MET A 1 -64.56 -20.59 2.07
CA MET A 1 -63.24 -20.81 2.66
C MET A 1 -62.41 -19.56 2.39
N VAL A 2 -62.32 -18.64 3.35
CA VAL A 2 -61.43 -17.47 3.21
C VAL A 2 -60.01 -17.97 3.41
N MET A 3 -59.20 -17.89 2.36
CA MET A 3 -57.80 -18.27 2.44
C MET A 3 -57.12 -17.26 3.37
N ASP A 4 -56.50 -17.73 4.46
CA ASP A 4 -55.85 -16.88 5.46
C ASP A 4 -54.57 -16.30 4.88
N LEU A 5 -54.75 -15.21 4.13
CA LEU A 5 -53.70 -14.45 3.46
C LEU A 5 -52.70 -13.84 4.45
N SER A 6 -53.04 -13.74 5.75
CA SER A 6 -52.17 -13.13 6.76
C SER A 6 -50.91 -13.95 7.04
N PHE A 7 -51.03 -15.27 7.17
CA PHE A 7 -49.89 -16.16 7.40
C PHE A 7 -48.99 -16.31 6.16
N ALA A 8 -49.60 -16.31 4.97
CA ALA A 8 -48.85 -16.35 3.71
C ALA A 8 -48.02 -15.07 3.54
N ASN A 9 -48.63 -13.90 3.78
CA ASN A 9 -47.94 -12.61 3.73
C ASN A 9 -46.82 -12.53 4.78
N ALA A 10 -47.08 -12.93 6.03
CA ALA A 10 -46.07 -12.92 7.08
C ALA A 10 -44.85 -13.81 6.78
N ARG A 11 -45.03 -14.93 6.05
CA ARG A 11 -43.93 -15.80 5.60
C ARG A 11 -43.11 -15.14 4.47
N LEU A 12 -43.79 -14.51 3.51
CA LEU A 12 -43.15 -13.79 2.41
C LEU A 12 -42.37 -12.58 2.92
N GLU A 13 -42.95 -11.80 3.83
CA GLU A 13 -42.31 -10.68 4.50
C GLU A 13 -41.06 -11.11 5.26
N LYS A 14 -41.14 -12.18 6.06
CA LYS A 14 -39.97 -12.72 6.77
C LYS A 14 -38.85 -13.14 5.83
N ALA A 15 -39.17 -13.83 4.74
CA ALA A 15 -38.17 -14.24 3.75
C ALA A 15 -37.56 -13.04 3.01
N TYR A 16 -38.36 -12.00 2.75
CA TYR A 16 -37.90 -10.75 2.16
C TYR A 16 -36.96 -10.01 3.11
N PHE A 17 -37.39 -9.71 4.33
CA PHE A 17 -36.57 -9.01 5.32
C PHE A 17 -35.28 -9.74 5.63
N PHE A 18 -35.31 -11.08 5.75
CA PHE A 18 -34.09 -11.86 5.95
C PHE A 18 -33.06 -11.66 4.83
N LYS A 19 -33.51 -11.65 3.56
CA LYS A 19 -32.60 -11.42 2.43
C LYS A 19 -32.06 -10.00 2.42
N VAL A 20 -32.92 -9.01 2.63
CA VAL A 20 -32.53 -7.59 2.69
C VAL A 20 -31.54 -7.35 3.83
N ASP A 21 -31.81 -7.87 5.01
CA ASP A 21 -30.90 -7.76 6.17
C ASP A 21 -29.57 -8.45 5.88
N GLN A 22 -29.58 -9.64 5.27
CA GLN A 22 -28.36 -10.35 4.91
C GLN A 22 -27.51 -9.56 3.90
N GLU A 23 -28.14 -8.97 2.88
CA GLU A 23 -27.47 -8.12 1.88
C GLU A 23 -26.92 -6.85 2.52
N LEU A 24 -27.69 -6.20 3.41
CA LEU A 24 -27.27 -5.02 4.15
C LEU A 24 -26.07 -5.31 5.05
N ILE A 25 -26.14 -6.38 5.85
CA ILE A 25 -25.03 -6.79 6.74
C ILE A 25 -23.77 -7.06 5.93
N LYS A 26 -23.89 -7.77 4.80
CA LYS A 26 -22.75 -8.06 3.93
C LYS A 26 -22.14 -6.77 3.38
N ALA A 27 -22.96 -5.86 2.86
CA ALA A 27 -22.48 -4.58 2.33
C ALA A 27 -21.79 -3.73 3.41
N LEU A 28 -22.33 -3.70 4.63
CA LEU A 28 -21.71 -2.98 5.75
C LEU A 28 -20.35 -3.57 6.14
N HIS A 29 -20.21 -4.90 6.15
CA HIS A 29 -18.92 -5.55 6.42
C HIS A 29 -17.89 -5.24 5.33
N GLU A 30 -18.26 -5.36 4.04
CA GLU A 30 -17.37 -5.04 2.92
C GLU A 30 -16.92 -3.57 2.97
N GLN A 31 -17.84 -2.65 3.31
CA GLN A 31 -17.50 -1.24 3.47
C GLN A 31 -16.53 -1.00 4.64
N GLU A 32 -16.74 -1.69 5.77
CA GLU A 32 -15.86 -1.57 6.93
C GLU A 32 -14.46 -2.14 6.65
N GLU A 33 -14.38 -3.30 6.00
CA GLU A 33 -13.11 -3.91 5.58
C GLU A 33 -12.32 -2.96 4.68
N HIS A 34 -12.95 -2.42 3.64
CA HIS A 34 -12.32 -1.46 2.74
C HIS A 34 -11.89 -0.18 3.48
N ARG A 35 -12.68 0.28 4.46
CA ARG A 35 -12.32 1.43 5.29
C ARG A 35 -11.07 1.14 6.13
N LEU A 36 -11.00 -0.04 6.76
CA LEU A 36 -9.87 -0.45 7.58
C LEU A 36 -8.61 -0.65 6.74
N GLU A 37 -8.72 -1.24 5.56
CA GLU A 37 -7.59 -1.40 4.63
C GLU A 37 -7.00 -0.05 4.22
N ASN A 38 -7.84 0.91 3.82
CA ASN A 38 -7.39 2.25 3.46
C ASN A 38 -6.71 2.96 4.63
N GLN A 39 -7.31 2.90 5.82
CA GLN A 39 -6.70 3.48 7.03
C GLN A 39 -5.34 2.83 7.32
N ASN A 40 -5.22 1.51 7.16
CA ASN A 40 -3.96 0.83 7.39
C ASN A 40 -2.91 1.29 6.37
N GLN A 41 -3.26 1.36 5.08
CA GLN A 41 -2.40 1.87 4.01
C GLN A 41 -1.89 3.27 4.31
N GLU A 42 -2.76 4.19 4.70
CA GLU A 42 -2.39 5.56 5.06
C GLU A 42 -1.40 5.62 6.24
N LEU A 43 -1.54 4.75 7.24
CA LEU A 43 -0.68 4.74 8.43
C LEU A 43 0.77 4.37 8.12
N HIS A 44 1.01 3.50 7.13
CA HIS A 44 2.37 3.06 6.77
C HIS A 44 2.90 3.67 5.47
N PHE A 45 2.08 4.38 4.71
CA PHE A 45 2.50 5.07 3.50
C PHE A 45 3.63 6.08 3.81
N MET A 46 4.73 5.98 3.04
CA MET A 46 5.94 6.81 3.23
C MET A 46 6.53 6.76 4.65
N LYS A 47 6.33 5.65 5.38
CA LYS A 47 6.96 5.39 6.68
C LYS A 47 8.05 4.34 6.57
N CYS A 48 9.16 4.59 7.25
CA CYS A 48 10.26 3.65 7.32
C CYS A 48 9.86 2.38 8.10
N PRO A 49 9.90 1.18 7.50
CA PRO A 49 9.56 -0.07 8.19
C PRO A 49 10.54 -0.44 9.31
N LYS A 50 11.74 0.16 9.33
CA LYS A 50 12.75 -0.07 10.38
C LYS A 50 12.48 0.75 11.64
N CYS A 51 12.03 2.00 11.52
CA CYS A 51 11.98 2.93 12.66
C CYS A 51 10.75 3.87 12.70
N GLY A 52 9.81 3.75 11.77
CA GLY A 52 8.55 4.49 11.75
C GLY A 52 8.62 5.97 11.33
N HIS A 53 9.82 6.52 11.09
CA HIS A 53 9.99 7.89 10.63
C HIS A 53 9.67 8.06 9.14
N ASP A 54 9.45 9.30 8.72
CA ASP A 54 9.14 9.63 7.33
C ASP A 54 10.27 9.25 6.37
N LEU A 55 9.86 8.72 5.22
CA LEU A 55 10.68 8.58 4.03
C LEU A 55 10.61 9.86 3.19
N LYS A 56 11.70 10.18 2.51
CA LYS A 56 11.80 11.32 1.60
C LYS A 56 12.48 10.92 0.31
N HIS A 57 11.87 11.32 -0.81
CA HIS A 57 12.48 11.22 -2.13
C HIS A 57 13.83 11.94 -2.17
N THR A 58 14.86 11.20 -2.56
CA THR A 58 16.24 11.66 -2.69
C THR A 58 16.73 11.27 -4.07
N LYS A 59 17.27 12.25 -4.82
CA LYS A 59 17.86 11.97 -6.13
C LYS A 59 19.27 11.43 -5.96
N VAL A 60 19.56 10.29 -6.57
CA VAL A 60 20.89 9.70 -6.62
C VAL A 60 21.20 9.28 -8.05
N ALA A 61 22.26 9.86 -8.63
CA ALA A 61 22.56 9.78 -10.05
C ALA A 61 21.32 10.16 -10.92
N SER A 62 20.82 9.21 -11.71
CA SER A 62 19.66 9.36 -12.61
C SER A 62 18.33 8.91 -11.99
N MET A 63 18.31 8.44 -10.73
CA MET A 63 17.15 7.82 -10.08
C MET A 63 16.67 8.63 -8.87
N ILE A 64 15.39 8.47 -8.52
CA ILE A 64 14.81 8.92 -7.25
C ILE A 64 14.66 7.69 -6.36
N VAL A 65 15.00 7.81 -5.08
CA VAL A 65 14.87 6.73 -4.08
C VAL A 65 14.27 7.29 -2.80
N ASP A 66 13.72 6.42 -1.96
CA ASP A 66 13.18 6.81 -0.67
C ASP A 66 14.18 6.62 0.46
N ARG A 67 14.61 7.74 1.06
CA ARG A 67 15.53 7.72 2.20
C ARG A 67 14.82 8.11 3.49
N CYS A 68 15.01 7.32 4.54
CA CYS A 68 14.51 7.61 5.87
C CYS A 68 15.22 8.83 6.47
N THR A 69 14.43 9.74 7.03
CA THR A 69 14.89 10.98 7.67
C THR A 69 15.59 10.77 9.03
N SER A 70 15.51 9.56 9.60
CA SER A 70 16.08 9.26 10.93
C SER A 70 17.18 8.21 10.88
N CYS A 71 16.87 6.99 10.44
CA CYS A 71 17.84 5.90 10.45
C CYS A 71 18.65 5.75 9.15
N GLU A 72 18.43 6.68 8.20
CA GLU A 72 19.08 6.75 6.88
C GLU A 72 18.92 5.50 5.99
N GLY A 73 17.99 4.60 6.31
CA GLY A 73 17.67 3.46 5.44
C GLY A 73 17.15 3.92 4.08
N VAL A 74 17.56 3.21 3.02
CA VAL A 74 17.15 3.48 1.64
C VAL A 74 16.20 2.38 1.18
N PHE A 75 15.09 2.78 0.57
CA PHE A 75 14.03 1.93 0.07
C PHE A 75 13.86 2.17 -1.42
N PHE A 76 13.60 1.08 -2.14
CA PHE A 76 13.42 1.06 -3.58
C PHE A 76 12.08 0.44 -3.89
N ASP A 77 11.33 1.04 -4.80
CA ASP A 77 10.25 0.34 -5.46
C ASP A 77 10.77 -0.62 -6.56
N LYS A 78 9.86 -1.38 -7.17
CA LYS A 78 10.22 -2.38 -8.17
C LYS A 78 10.90 -1.77 -9.40
N ASP A 79 10.47 -0.59 -9.81
CA ASP A 79 10.94 0.04 -11.05
C ASP A 79 12.26 0.78 -10.82
N GLU A 80 12.43 1.38 -9.64
CA GLU A 80 13.71 1.93 -9.15
C GLU A 80 14.78 0.85 -9.06
N TRP A 81 14.44 -0.33 -8.54
CA TRP A 81 15.38 -1.47 -8.51
C TRP A 81 15.77 -1.89 -9.93
N ASN A 82 14.83 -2.00 -10.86
CA ASN A 82 15.17 -2.36 -12.24
C ASN A 82 16.04 -1.28 -12.92
N ALA A 83 15.88 -0.01 -12.58
CA ALA A 83 16.76 1.05 -13.07
C ALA A 83 18.19 0.94 -12.53
N LEU A 84 18.37 0.42 -11.31
CA LEU A 84 19.70 0.15 -10.73
C LEU A 84 20.37 -1.11 -11.30
N PHE A 85 19.59 -2.16 -11.59
CA PHE A 85 20.10 -3.51 -11.86
C PHE A 85 19.82 -4.00 -13.30
N GLY A 86 19.19 -3.18 -14.12
CA GLY A 86 18.86 -3.49 -15.52
C GLY A 86 20.10 -3.66 -16.41
N PRO A 87 19.95 -4.28 -17.58
CA PRO A 87 21.06 -4.46 -18.51
C PRO A 87 21.64 -3.08 -18.87
N PRO A 88 22.97 -2.93 -18.88
CA PRO A 88 23.61 -1.64 -19.12
C PRO A 88 23.33 -1.20 -20.56
N GLU A 89 22.50 -0.18 -20.72
CA GLU A 89 22.50 0.64 -21.93
C GLU A 89 23.68 1.63 -21.80
N GLU A 90 24.84 1.17 -22.26
CA GLU A 90 26.05 1.94 -22.63
C GLU A 90 27.05 2.44 -21.56
N GLU A 91 26.74 2.57 -20.26
CA GLU A 91 27.79 2.95 -19.29
C GLU A 91 27.70 2.14 -17.97
N SER A 92 28.57 1.14 -17.84
CA SER A 92 28.75 0.32 -16.65
C SER A 92 29.28 1.17 -15.48
N HIS A 93 28.38 1.85 -14.78
CA HIS A 93 28.66 2.28 -13.41
C HIS A 93 28.87 1.00 -12.58
N ASN A 94 30.06 0.87 -11.98
CA ASN A 94 30.36 -0.27 -11.13
C ASN A 94 29.30 -0.30 -10.03
N PHE A 95 28.58 -1.42 -9.92
CA PHE A 95 27.54 -1.64 -8.92
C PHE A 95 27.96 -1.18 -7.52
N VAL A 96 29.23 -1.41 -7.17
CA VAL A 96 29.81 -1.02 -5.89
C VAL A 96 29.89 0.50 -5.74
N ASP A 97 30.21 1.23 -6.80
CA ASP A 97 30.33 2.70 -6.76
C ASP A 97 28.95 3.36 -6.63
N THR A 98 27.94 2.83 -7.31
CA THR A 98 26.55 3.27 -7.17
C THR A 98 26.04 3.05 -5.75
N LEU A 99 26.27 1.85 -5.19
CA LEU A 99 25.91 1.54 -3.80
C LEU A 99 26.70 2.39 -2.80
N HIS A 100 27.98 2.60 -3.02
CA HIS A 100 28.80 3.45 -2.15
C HIS A 100 28.26 4.88 -2.15
N THR A 101 27.90 5.43 -3.32
CA THR A 101 27.28 6.76 -3.44
C THR A 101 25.94 6.82 -2.72
N LEU A 102 25.11 5.79 -2.84
CA LEU A 102 23.80 5.69 -2.18
C LEU A 102 23.90 5.60 -0.65
N LEU A 103 24.77 4.71 -0.15
CA LEU A 103 24.81 4.34 1.27
C LEU A 103 25.75 5.22 2.09
N VAL A 104 26.80 5.75 1.47
CA VAL A 104 27.87 6.51 2.15
C VAL A 104 27.88 7.98 1.74
N GLY A 105 27.34 8.31 0.56
CA GLY A 105 27.37 9.66 0.00
C GLY A 105 28.72 10.02 -0.61
N GLU A 106 28.76 11.12 -1.38
CA GLU A 106 30.03 11.69 -1.85
C GLU A 106 30.82 12.22 -0.64
N ARG A 107 32.10 11.84 -0.52
CA ARG A 107 33.00 12.51 0.43
C ARG A 107 33.09 13.97 0.02
N LYS A 108 32.57 14.90 0.83
CA LYS A 108 32.93 16.32 0.72
C LYS A 108 34.44 16.40 0.89
N ALA A 109 35.16 16.60 -0.21
CA ALA A 109 36.57 16.98 -0.16
C ALA A 109 36.65 18.30 0.64
N THR A 110 37.29 18.23 1.79
CA THR A 110 37.75 19.40 2.57
C THR A 110 39.22 19.58 2.28
#